data_AF-A0AAN0X533-F1
#
_entry.id   AF-A0AAN0X533-F1
#
_cell.length_a   1.000
_cell.length_b   1.000
_cell.length_c   1.000
_cell.angle_alpha   90.00
_cell.angle_beta   90.00
_cell.angle_gamma   90.00
#
_symmetry.space_group_name_H-M   'P 1'
#
loop_
_entity.id
_entity.type
_entity.pdbx_description
1 polymer ?
#
loop_
_entity_poly.entity_id
_entity_poly.type
_entity_poly.pdbx_seq_one_letter_code
_entity_poly.pdbx_strand_id
1 'polypeptide(L)'
;MSANRILKIYLKDLILELKKLKAILEFENEEINKGILDTLNITNPAKDLILNSIKNYYVSINSWLKGQEQIQEDVRKSIEDTCLLKEKICIQYQNTCKTLKELFVQKTTIPKTQFSKSLFNYNNPIIVDVKI
;
A
#
# COMPACT_ATOMS: atom_id res chain seq x y z
N MET A 1 -0.96 15.66 -15.82
CA MET A 1 -0.02 16.25 -14.82
C MET A 1 0.14 15.25 -13.68
N SER A 2 1.34 15.05 -13.12
CA SER A 2 1.50 14.15 -11.97
C SER A 2 0.90 14.77 -10.70
N ALA A 3 0.36 13.92 -9.82
CA ALA A 3 -0.16 14.29 -8.50
C ALA A 3 0.80 15.25 -7.76
N ASN A 4 2.08 14.89 -7.71
CA ASN A 4 3.11 15.70 -7.06
C ASN A 4 3.28 17.11 -7.67
N ARG A 5 3.09 17.25 -8.99
CA ARG A 5 3.16 18.56 -9.66
C ARG A 5 2.00 19.46 -9.28
N ILE A 6 0.80 18.91 -9.10
CA ILE A 6 -0.38 19.67 -8.65
C ILE A 6 -0.19 20.12 -7.20
N LEU A 7 0.28 19.26 -6.30
CA LEU A 7 0.57 19.63 -4.90
C LEU A 7 1.58 20.78 -4.83
N LYS A 8 2.64 20.70 -5.64
CA LYS A 8 3.66 21.75 -5.72
C LYS A 8 3.10 23.09 -6.19
N ILE A 9 2.10 23.09 -7.07
CA ILE A 9 1.41 24.31 -7.50
C ILE A 9 0.59 24.88 -6.33
N TYR A 10 -0.26 24.07 -5.71
CA TYR A 10 -1.08 24.49 -4.57
C TYR A 10 -0.26 25.05 -3.40
N LEU A 11 0.89 24.42 -3.09
CA LEU A 11 1.82 24.92 -2.08
C LEU A 11 2.45 26.26 -2.46
N LYS A 12 2.82 26.44 -3.73
CA LYS A 12 3.35 27.73 -4.22
C LYS A 12 2.30 28.83 -4.16
N ASP A 13 1.06 28.52 -4.52
CA ASP A 13 -0.04 29.47 -4.51
C ASP A 13 -0.40 29.87 -3.06
N LEU A 14 -0.41 28.91 -2.13
CA LEU A 14 -0.56 29.19 -0.70
C LEU A 14 0.55 30.14 -0.18
N ILE A 15 1.80 29.87 -0.52
CA ILE A 15 2.94 30.74 -0.14
C ILE A 15 2.75 32.15 -0.71
N LEU A 16 2.25 32.26 -1.95
CA LEU A 16 2.01 33.55 -2.58
C LEU A 16 0.91 34.33 -1.84
N GLU A 17 -0.21 33.69 -1.51
CA GLU A 17 -1.29 34.33 -0.74
C GLU A 17 -0.83 34.78 0.65
N LEU A 18 -0.02 33.97 1.34
CA LEU A 18 0.57 34.36 2.63
C LEU A 18 1.49 35.59 2.51
N LYS A 19 2.29 35.66 1.43
CA LYS A 19 3.13 36.84 1.15
C LYS A 19 2.30 38.08 0.87
N LYS A 20 1.21 37.97 0.11
CA LYS A 20 0.28 39.08 -0.14
C LYS A 20 -0.34 39.60 1.16
N LEU A 21 -0.82 38.69 2.01
CA LEU A 21 -1.39 39.06 3.31
C LEU A 21 -0.36 39.79 4.17
N LYS A 22 0.86 39.26 4.25
CA LYS A 22 1.96 39.89 4.98
C LYS A 22 2.24 41.31 4.48
N ALA A 23 2.33 41.51 3.17
CA ALA A 23 2.59 42.84 2.59
C ALA A 23 1.47 43.85 2.93
N ILE A 24 0.20 43.42 2.91
CA ILE A 24 -0.92 44.28 3.32
C ILE A 24 -0.80 44.66 4.81
N LEU A 25 -0.49 43.70 5.68
CA LEU A 25 -0.34 43.96 7.12
C LEU A 25 0.86 44.90 7.41
N GLU A 26 1.96 44.73 6.70
CA GLU A 26 3.13 45.63 6.80
C GLU A 26 2.76 47.05 6.37
N PHE A 27 2.05 47.19 5.24
CA PHE A 27 1.55 48.48 4.76
C PHE A 27 0.57 49.14 5.74
N GLU A 28 -0.40 48.39 6.26
CA GLU A 28 -1.35 48.88 7.27
C GLU A 28 -0.61 49.39 8.51
N ASN A 29 0.38 48.64 8.99
CA ASN A 29 1.16 49.03 10.15
C ASN A 29 1.94 50.33 9.90
N GLU A 30 2.54 50.51 8.72
CA GLU A 30 3.19 51.76 8.36
C GLU A 30 2.23 52.96 8.33
N GLU A 31 1.05 52.80 7.74
CA GLU A 31 0.05 53.87 7.61
C GLU A 31 -0.60 54.22 8.95
N ILE A 32 -0.91 53.22 9.77
CA ILE A 32 -1.43 53.43 11.14
C ILE A 32 -0.41 54.19 11.99
N ASN A 33 0.88 53.87 11.88
CA ASN A 33 1.94 54.59 12.59
C ASN A 33 2.07 56.06 12.15
N LYS A 34 1.60 56.41 10.94
CA LYS A 34 1.50 57.79 10.45
C LYS A 34 0.18 58.47 10.85
N GLY A 35 -0.71 57.77 11.56
CA GLY A 35 -2.03 58.25 11.98
C GLY A 35 -3.12 58.13 10.91
N ILE A 36 -2.87 57.41 9.81
CA ILE A 36 -3.83 57.25 8.70
C ILE A 36 -4.62 55.95 8.92
N LEU A 37 -5.74 56.05 9.63
CA LEU A 37 -6.59 54.89 9.99
C LEU A 37 -7.55 54.45 8.88
N ASP A 38 -7.89 55.36 7.95
CA ASP A 38 -8.83 55.07 6.85
C ASP A 38 -8.34 53.97 5.90
N THR A 39 -7.02 53.73 5.89
CA THR A 39 -6.38 52.65 5.14
C THR A 39 -6.99 51.28 5.45
N LEU A 40 -7.41 51.04 6.71
CA LEU A 40 -8.04 49.78 7.12
C LEU A 40 -9.34 49.48 6.37
N ASN A 41 -10.14 50.50 6.06
CA ASN A 41 -11.40 50.31 5.33
C ASN A 41 -11.17 49.85 3.88
N ILE A 42 -10.02 50.23 3.30
CA ILE A 42 -9.65 49.87 1.93
C ILE A 42 -9.05 48.46 1.89
N THR A 43 -8.25 48.10 2.88
CA THR A 43 -7.48 46.85 2.91
C THR A 43 -8.24 45.67 3.51
N ASN A 44 -9.19 45.90 4.43
CA ASN A 44 -9.98 44.84 5.07
C ASN A 44 -10.67 43.88 4.08
N PRO A 45 -11.39 44.36 3.03
CA PRO A 45 -12.01 43.46 2.06
C PRO A 45 -10.99 42.57 1.33
N ALA A 46 -9.80 43.10 1.02
CA ALA A 46 -8.74 42.34 0.38
C ALA A 46 -8.15 41.28 1.33
N LYS A 47 -7.96 41.62 2.62
CA LYS A 47 -7.50 40.66 3.63
C LYS A 47 -8.48 39.50 3.80
N ASP A 48 -9.78 39.77 3.83
CA ASP A 48 -10.80 38.73 3.99
C ASP A 48 -10.78 37.73 2.82
N LEU A 49 -10.64 38.23 1.59
CA LEU A 49 -10.51 37.38 0.41
C LEU A 49 -9.24 36.52 0.45
N ILE A 50 -8.10 37.13 0.79
CA ILE A 50 -6.82 36.41 0.90
C ILE A 50 -6.88 35.37 2.02
N LEU A 51 -7.47 35.70 3.17
CA LEU A 51 -7.60 34.78 4.29
C LEU A 51 -8.49 33.58 3.93
N ASN A 52 -9.59 33.80 3.21
CA ASN A 52 -10.42 32.70 2.70
C ASN A 52 -9.67 31.84 1.69
N SER A 53 -8.89 32.45 0.79
CA SER A 53 -8.03 31.75 -0.15
C SER A 53 -7.01 30.85 0.57
N ILE A 54 -6.32 31.38 1.58
CA ILE A 54 -5.37 30.64 2.43
C ILE A 54 -6.05 29.44 3.11
N LYS A 55 -7.22 29.66 3.71
CA LYS A 55 -8.00 28.58 4.36
C LYS A 55 -8.33 27.47 3.36
N ASN A 56 -8.78 27.83 2.16
CA ASN A 56 -9.13 26.86 1.12
C ASN A 56 -7.94 26.04 0.65
N TYR A 57 -6.78 26.69 0.41
CA TYR A 57 -5.55 25.98 0.06
C TYR A 57 -5.11 25.03 1.19
N TYR A 58 -5.14 25.49 2.44
CA TYR A 58 -4.77 24.69 3.61
C TYR A 58 -5.65 23.43 3.75
N VAL A 59 -6.97 23.58 3.69
CA VAL A 59 -7.91 22.45 3.76
C VAL A 59 -7.68 21.46 2.62
N SER A 60 -7.50 21.97 1.40
CA SER A 60 -7.30 21.12 0.21
C SER A 60 -6.01 20.30 0.31
N ILE A 61 -4.91 20.93 0.72
CA ILE A 61 -3.61 20.27 0.90
C ILE A 61 -3.69 19.19 1.98
N ASN A 62 -4.29 19.52 3.14
CA ASN A 62 -4.41 18.56 4.24
C ASN A 62 -5.32 17.38 3.90
N SER A 63 -6.45 17.63 3.22
CA SER A 63 -7.32 16.55 2.76
C SER A 63 -6.57 15.57 1.86
N TRP A 64 -5.67 16.09 1.02
CA TRP A 64 -4.90 15.27 0.13
C TRP A 64 -3.82 14.46 0.85
N LEU A 65 -3.07 15.09 1.76
CA LEU A 65 -2.07 14.41 2.59
C LEU A 65 -2.70 13.27 3.39
N LYS A 66 -3.86 13.50 4.01
CA LYS A 66 -4.62 12.46 4.71
C LYS A 66 -4.99 11.29 3.80
N GLY A 67 -5.37 11.57 2.56
CA GLY A 67 -5.62 10.52 1.56
C GLY A 67 -4.37 9.69 1.24
N GLN A 68 -3.18 10.32 1.19
CA GLN A 68 -1.93 9.60 0.99
C GLN A 68 -1.55 8.72 2.19
N GLU A 69 -1.76 9.20 3.41
CA GLU A 69 -1.54 8.42 4.64
C GLU A 69 -2.43 7.16 4.66
N GLN A 70 -3.71 7.30 4.28
CA GLN A 70 -4.62 6.15 4.20
C GLN A 70 -4.14 5.12 3.17
N ILE A 71 -3.75 5.58 1.97
CA ILE A 71 -3.22 4.68 0.93
C ILE A 71 -1.95 3.96 1.42
N GLN A 72 -1.07 4.67 2.12
CA GLN A 72 0.15 4.09 2.68
C GLN A 72 -0.17 3.00 3.72
N GLU A 73 -1.17 3.23 4.57
CA GLU A 73 -1.64 2.25 5.54
C GLU A 73 -2.24 1.01 4.86
N ASP A 74 -3.07 1.21 3.83
CA ASP A 74 -3.69 0.12 3.07
C ASP A 74 -2.64 -0.74 2.34
N VAL A 75 -1.60 -0.09 1.78
CA VAL A 75 -0.45 -0.77 1.17
C VAL A 75 0.32 -1.58 2.21
N ARG A 76 0.60 -1.00 3.39
CA ARG A 76 1.29 -1.71 4.49
C ARG A 76 0.53 -2.96 4.90
N LYS A 77 -0.77 -2.83 5.15
CA LYS A 77 -1.64 -3.95 5.50
C LYS A 77 -1.63 -5.03 4.42
N SER A 78 -1.70 -4.63 3.15
CA SER A 78 -1.65 -5.58 2.01
C SER A 78 -0.33 -6.35 1.96
N ILE A 79 0.80 -5.70 2.27
CA ILE A 79 2.12 -6.34 2.36
C ILE A 79 2.14 -7.35 3.51
N GLU A 80 1.65 -6.97 4.69
CA GLU A 80 1.58 -7.85 5.86
C GLU A 80 0.72 -9.09 5.59
N ASP A 81 -0.49 -8.90 5.04
CA ASP A 81 -1.41 -9.99 4.68
C ASP A 81 -0.79 -10.95 3.66
N THR A 82 -0.08 -10.41 2.66
CA THR A 82 0.63 -11.21 1.66
C THR A 82 1.77 -12.03 2.28
N CYS A 83 2.52 -11.44 3.21
CA CYS A 83 3.58 -12.15 3.94
C CYS A 83 3.02 -13.29 4.79
N LEU A 84 1.93 -13.05 5.53
CA LEU A 84 1.25 -14.08 6.31
C LEU A 84 0.72 -15.21 5.42
N LEU A 85 0.16 -14.88 4.25
CA LEU A 85 -0.31 -15.88 3.29
C LEU A 85 0.85 -16.73 2.76
N LYS A 86 1.98 -16.11 2.42
CA LYS A 86 3.20 -16.81 1.97
C LYS A 86 3.67 -17.81 3.02
N GLU A 87 3.71 -17.41 4.29
CA GLU A 87 4.09 -18.30 5.39
C GLU A 87 3.13 -19.48 5.54
N LYS A 88 1.81 -19.23 5.49
CA LYS A 88 0.79 -20.29 5.53
C LYS A 88 0.97 -21.29 4.40
N ILE A 89 1.21 -20.83 3.17
CA ILE A 89 1.47 -21.69 2.01
C ILE A 89 2.74 -22.54 2.23
N CYS A 90 3.81 -21.93 2.75
CA CYS A 90 5.05 -22.65 3.04
C CYS A 90 4.84 -23.77 4.07
N ILE A 91 4.13 -23.47 5.16
CA ILE A 91 3.79 -24.47 6.19
C ILE A 91 2.93 -25.59 5.59
N GLN A 92 1.90 -25.24 4.82
CA GLN A 92 1.06 -26.23 4.14
C GLN A 92 1.87 -27.13 3.22
N TYR A 93 2.74 -26.54 2.39
CA TYR A 93 3.63 -27.29 1.50
C TYR A 93 4.52 -28.27 2.26
N GLN A 94 5.18 -27.81 3.33
CA GLN A 94 6.04 -28.65 4.17
C GLN A 94 5.27 -29.82 4.80
N ASN A 95 4.07 -29.54 5.33
CA ASN A 95 3.20 -30.56 5.91
C ASN A 95 2.78 -31.60 4.85
N THR A 96 2.36 -31.15 3.67
CA THR A 96 1.99 -32.05 2.57
C THR A 96 3.17 -32.93 2.14
N CYS A 97 4.38 -32.36 2.00
CA CYS A 97 5.58 -33.14 1.70
C CYS A 97 5.86 -34.21 2.76
N LYS A 98 5.68 -33.88 4.05
CA LYS A 98 5.87 -34.83 5.15
C LYS A 98 4.85 -35.98 5.08
N THR A 99 3.57 -35.67 4.91
CA THR A 99 2.51 -36.68 4.77
C THR A 99 2.73 -37.58 3.56
N LEU A 100 3.13 -37.03 2.41
CA LEU A 100 3.42 -37.82 1.22
C LEU A 100 4.60 -38.78 1.43
N LYS A 101 5.66 -38.34 2.13
CA LYS A 101 6.79 -39.22 2.50
C LYS A 101 6.33 -40.36 3.41
N GLU A 102 5.51 -40.08 4.42
CA GLU A 102 4.97 -41.10 5.33
C GLU A 102 4.09 -42.12 4.58
N LEU A 103 3.21 -41.67 3.70
CA LEU A 103 2.37 -42.55 2.86
C LEU A 103 3.20 -43.43 1.92
N PHE A 104 4.27 -42.87 1.34
CA PHE A 104 5.18 -43.62 0.48
C PHE A 104 5.89 -44.72 1.28
N VAL A 105 6.43 -44.39 2.46
CA VAL A 105 7.06 -45.35 3.37
C VAL A 105 6.07 -46.46 3.75
N GLN A 106 4.84 -46.12 4.15
CA GLN A 106 3.81 -47.11 4.46
C GLN A 106 3.53 -48.04 3.28
N LYS A 107 3.35 -47.51 2.06
CA LYS A 107 3.15 -48.33 0.85
C LYS A 107 4.32 -49.26 0.54
N THR A 108 5.56 -48.82 0.78
CA THR A 108 6.74 -49.68 0.60
C THR A 108 6.92 -50.73 1.70
N THR A 109 6.33 -50.52 2.87
CA THR A 109 6.43 -51.43 4.04
C THR A 109 5.31 -52.48 4.04
N ILE A 110 4.24 -52.30 3.26
CA ILE A 110 3.28 -53.36 2.98
C ILE A 110 4.05 -54.47 2.24
N PRO A 111 4.15 -55.69 2.79
CA PRO A 111 4.84 -56.77 2.11
C PRO A 111 4.14 -56.96 0.76
N LYS A 112 4.89 -56.82 -0.33
CA LYS A 112 4.41 -57.24 -1.65
C LYS A 112 3.85 -58.63 -1.45
N THR A 113 2.55 -58.81 -1.69
CA THR A 113 1.95 -60.14 -1.66
C THR A 113 2.77 -61.00 -2.62
N GLN A 114 3.64 -61.84 -2.07
CA GLN A 114 4.30 -62.87 -2.84
C GLN A 114 3.19 -63.80 -3.24
N PHE A 115 2.68 -63.65 -4.45
CA PHE A 115 1.97 -64.72 -5.11
C PHE A 115 2.90 -65.93 -5.05
N SER A 116 2.46 -66.99 -4.37
CA SER A 116 3.17 -68.26 -4.43
C SER A 116 3.33 -68.60 -5.91
N LYS A 117 4.58 -68.76 -6.35
CA LYS A 117 4.88 -69.27 -7.69
C LYS A 117 4.46 -70.74 -7.73
N SER A 118 3.16 -71.03 -7.83
CA SER A 118 2.61 -72.34 -8.18
C SER A 118 1.08 -72.34 -8.02
N LEU A 119 0.36 -71.64 -8.89
CA LEU A 119 -1.03 -72.03 -9.20
C LEU A 119 -1.32 -72.08 -10.70
N PHE A 120 -0.35 -71.74 -11.55
CA PHE A 120 -0.50 -71.84 -12.99
C PHE A 120 0.76 -72.47 -13.60
N ASN A 121 0.64 -73.73 -14.01
CA ASN A 121 1.53 -74.35 -14.98
C ASN A 121 1.35 -73.63 -16.32
N TYR A 122 2.14 -72.58 -16.56
CA TYR A 122 2.31 -72.05 -17.91
C TYR A 122 3.79 -72.14 -18.28
N ASN A 123 4.10 -73.10 -19.16
CA ASN A 123 5.38 -73.29 -19.81
C ASN A 123 5.63 -72.18 -20.85
N ASN A 124 5.66 -70.91 -20.45
CA ASN A 124 6.29 -69.85 -21.25
C ASN A 124 6.62 -68.63 -20.37
N PRO A 125 7.86 -68.13 -20.40
CA PRO A 125 8.24 -66.93 -19.67
C PRO A 125 7.66 -65.70 -20.38
N ILE A 126 6.65 -65.08 -19.78
CA ILE A 126 6.25 -63.72 -20.16
C ILE A 126 7.23 -62.77 -19.48
N ILE A 127 8.18 -62.24 -20.26
CA ILE A 127 9.00 -61.10 -19.86
C ILE A 127 8.07 -59.88 -19.85
N VAL A 128 7.64 -59.47 -18.66
CA VAL A 128 7.03 -58.14 -18.49
C VAL A 128 8.15 -57.23 -18.01
N ASP A 129 8.64 -56.43 -18.94
CA ASP A 129 9.63 -55.39 -18.69
C ASP A 129 8.92 -54.22 -17.99
N VAL A 130 8.87 -54.26 -16.66
CA VAL A 130 8.35 -53.14 -15.88
C VAL A 130 9.48 -52.16 -15.65
N LYS A 131 9.53 -51.12 -16.48
CA LYS A 131 10.32 -49.91 -16.19
C LYS A 131 9.77 -49.22 -14.94
N ILE A 132 10.57 -49.19 -13.88
CA ILE A 132 10.68 -48.07 -12.93
C ILE A 132 12.16 -47.82 -12.70
#